data_AF-A0A521A0S8-F1
#
_entry.id   AF-A0A521A0S8-F1
#
_cell.length_a   1.000
_cell.length_b   1.000
_cell.length_c   1.000
_cell.angle_alpha   90.00
_cell.angle_beta   90.00
_cell.angle_gamma   90.00
#
_symmetry.space_group_name_H-M   'P 1'
#
loop_
_entity.id
_entity.type
_entity.pdbx_description
1 polymer ?
#
loop_
_entity_poly.entity_id
_entity_poly.type
_entity_poly.pdbx_seq_one_letter_code
_entity_poly.pdbx_strand_id
1 'polypeptide(L)'
;MNNFSRNGLHPDNHKVYSDSVMSWLKKNRQPFDLIHICFRKKQYRQTNSPIFKVGSDHRLLIDRTIANLTEGGRLVVSSLLPNFELDPTLKDTYSCRDVSQKLLSPDVTRGAQNFKCWEISR
;
A
#
# COMPACT_ATOMS: atom_id res chain seq x y z
N MET A 1 7.64 -21.96 -8.46
CA MET A 1 8.91 -21.44 -7.89
C MET A 1 8.63 -20.07 -7.29
N ASN A 2 8.83 -19.89 -5.98
CA ASN A 2 8.51 -18.63 -5.27
C ASN A 2 9.62 -17.58 -5.53
N ASN A 3 9.24 -16.30 -5.65
CA ASN A 3 10.17 -15.19 -5.91
C ASN A 3 11.27 -15.08 -4.85
N PHE A 4 10.99 -15.40 -3.58
CA PHE A 4 12.00 -15.40 -2.52
C PHE A 4 13.17 -16.35 -2.83
N SER A 5 12.87 -17.61 -3.18
CA SER A 5 13.89 -18.62 -3.47
C SER A 5 14.75 -18.25 -4.67
N ARG A 6 14.18 -17.59 -5.68
CA ARG A 6 14.92 -17.11 -6.86
C ARG A 6 15.94 -16.02 -6.54
N ASN A 7 15.77 -15.33 -5.42
CA ASN A 7 16.65 -14.27 -4.96
C ASN A 7 17.48 -14.69 -3.73
N GLY A 8 17.54 -15.99 -3.40
CA GLY A 8 18.32 -16.50 -2.25
C GLY A 8 17.77 -16.05 -0.89
N LEU A 9 16.52 -15.62 -0.82
CA LEU A 9 15.90 -15.12 0.40
C LEU A 9 15.34 -16.27 1.24
N HIS A 10 15.86 -16.42 2.47
CA HIS A 10 15.53 -17.54 3.35
C HIS A 10 14.12 -17.40 3.94
N PRO A 11 13.24 -18.42 3.84
CA PRO A 11 11.84 -18.31 4.26
C PRO A 11 11.65 -17.96 5.74
N ASP A 12 12.58 -18.33 6.62
CA ASP A 12 12.50 -18.02 8.06
C ASP A 12 12.51 -16.51 8.36
N ASN A 13 13.09 -15.70 7.45
CA ASN A 13 13.13 -14.25 7.56
C ASN A 13 11.95 -13.57 6.85
N HIS A 14 11.10 -14.31 6.13
CA HIS A 14 10.06 -13.76 5.26
C HIS A 14 8.72 -14.47 5.46
N LYS A 15 7.78 -13.76 6.09
CA LYS A 15 6.44 -14.29 6.36
C LYS A 15 5.47 -13.91 5.24
N VAL A 16 4.67 -14.88 4.81
CA VAL A 16 3.57 -14.69 3.85
C VAL A 16 2.26 -15.05 4.52
N TYR A 17 1.25 -14.20 4.38
CA TYR A 17 -0.05 -14.37 5.00
C TYR A 17 -1.15 -14.42 3.93
N SER A 18 -2.15 -15.28 4.15
CA SER A 18 -3.38 -15.34 3.37
C SER A 18 -4.56 -14.98 4.27
N ASP A 19 -4.85 -13.69 4.39
CA ASP A 19 -5.97 -13.14 5.18
C ASP A 19 -6.51 -11.88 4.48
N SER A 20 -7.69 -11.40 4.88
CA SER A 20 -8.13 -10.05 4.57
C SER A 20 -7.16 -9.04 5.20
N VAL A 21 -6.67 -8.09 4.41
CA VAL A 21 -5.70 -7.07 4.86
C VAL A 21 -6.24 -6.30 6.07
N MET A 22 -7.53 -5.95 6.07
CA MET A 22 -8.16 -5.25 7.19
C MET A 22 -8.21 -6.12 8.46
N SER A 23 -8.53 -7.40 8.33
CA SER A 23 -8.53 -8.34 9.44
C SER A 23 -7.11 -8.55 9.99
N TRP A 24 -6.13 -8.65 9.10
CA TRP A 24 -4.73 -8.83 9.46
C TRP A 24 -4.18 -7.61 10.20
N LEU A 25 -4.39 -6.40 9.69
CA LEU A 25 -3.97 -5.14 10.34
C LEU A 25 -4.57 -4.96 11.74
N LYS A 26 -5.78 -5.48 11.99
CA LYS A 26 -6.43 -5.42 13.31
C LYS A 26 -5.80 -6.39 14.33
N LYS A 27 -5.36 -7.57 13.88
CA LYS A 27 -4.75 -8.60 14.71
C LYS A 27 -3.25 -8.37 14.92
N ASN A 28 -2.57 -7.74 13.97
CA ASN A 28 -1.14 -7.51 14.03
C ASN A 28 -0.76 -6.65 15.26
N ARG A 29 0.38 -7.00 15.86
CA ARG A 29 0.98 -6.30 17.01
C ARG A 29 2.44 -5.94 16.77
N GLN A 30 3.02 -6.44 15.69
CA GLN A 30 4.40 -6.15 15.32
C GLN A 30 4.47 -4.80 14.60
N PRO A 31 5.27 -3.83 15.06
CA PRO A 31 5.43 -2.58 14.34
C PRO A 31 6.36 -2.75 13.13
N PHE A 32 6.23 -1.86 12.14
CA PHE A 32 7.06 -1.84 10.93
C PHE A 32 7.66 -0.47 10.69
N ASP A 33 8.90 -0.42 10.22
CA ASP A 33 9.56 0.84 9.81
C ASP A 33 9.11 1.30 8.41
N LEU A 34 8.69 0.34 7.59
CA LEU A 34 8.26 0.57 6.22
C LEU A 34 7.08 -0.35 5.91
N ILE A 35 5.97 0.25 5.45
CA ILE A 35 4.85 -0.49 4.88
C ILE A 35 4.62 0.00 3.45
N HIS A 36 4.36 -0.93 2.54
CA HIS A 36 4.00 -0.61 1.15
C HIS A 36 2.60 -1.14 0.83
N ILE A 37 1.75 -0.27 0.28
CA ILE A 37 0.44 -0.62 -0.27
C ILE A 37 0.45 -0.32 -1.76
N CYS A 38 -0.01 -1.27 -2.58
CA CYS A 38 -0.13 -1.10 -4.01
C CYS A 38 -1.55 -1.38 -4.51
N PHE A 39 -2.22 -0.37 -5.04
CA PHE A 39 -3.54 -0.49 -5.65
C PHE A 39 -3.42 -0.76 -7.16
N ARG A 40 -4.00 -1.86 -7.66
CA ARG A 40 -4.00 -2.24 -9.08
C ARG A 40 -5.37 -2.80 -9.51
N LYS A 41 -5.67 -2.81 -10.81
CA LYS A 41 -6.91 -3.43 -11.36
C LYS A 41 -6.85 -4.98 -11.25
N LYS A 42 -7.99 -5.60 -10.88
CA LYS A 42 -8.30 -7.01 -10.51
C LYS A 42 -7.84 -7.46 -9.11
N GLN A 43 -8.55 -8.32 -8.37
CA GLN A 43 -9.97 -8.68 -8.18
C GLN A 43 -9.95 -9.26 -6.75
N TYR A 44 -10.35 -8.51 -5.73
CA TYR A 44 -10.44 -9.07 -4.38
C TYR A 44 -11.68 -9.99 -4.36
N ARG A 45 -11.50 -11.28 -4.66
CA ARG A 45 -12.51 -12.29 -4.31
C ARG A 45 -12.52 -12.39 -2.78
N GLN A 46 -13.42 -11.66 -2.13
CA GLN A 46 -13.93 -12.08 -0.83
C GLN A 46 -15.34 -12.61 -1.07
N THR A 47 -15.45 -13.93 -1.16
CA THR A 47 -16.72 -14.62 -0.96
C THR A 47 -17.14 -14.26 0.47
N ASN A 48 -18.10 -13.35 0.65
CA ASN A 48 -18.70 -12.95 1.93
C ASN A 48 -18.08 -11.77 2.72
N SER A 49 -17.43 -10.78 2.07
CA SER A 49 -17.08 -9.52 2.77
C SER A 49 -17.45 -8.29 1.93
N PRO A 50 -17.78 -7.14 2.56
CA PRO A 50 -18.11 -5.92 1.82
C PRO A 50 -16.98 -5.57 0.84
N ILE A 51 -17.38 -5.18 -0.38
CA ILE A 51 -16.44 -4.85 -1.46
C ILE A 51 -15.63 -3.63 -1.04
N PHE A 52 -14.33 -3.81 -0.76
CA PHE A 52 -13.41 -2.70 -0.53
C PHE A 52 -13.27 -1.87 -1.80
N LYS A 53 -13.74 -0.63 -1.76
CA LYS A 53 -13.65 0.34 -2.84
C LYS A 53 -12.46 1.23 -2.57
N VAL A 54 -11.36 1.02 -3.30
CA VAL A 54 -10.14 1.82 -3.16
C VAL A 54 -10.43 3.33 -3.18
N GLY A 55 -11.37 3.81 -4.00
CA GLY A 55 -11.75 5.22 -4.03
C GLY A 55 -12.24 5.77 -2.67
N SER A 56 -13.22 5.14 -2.03
CA SER A 56 -13.84 5.64 -0.78
C SER A 56 -13.18 5.10 0.48
N ASP A 57 -12.58 3.92 0.43
CA ASP A 57 -12.23 3.16 1.63
C ASP A 57 -10.72 3.22 1.95
N HIS A 58 -9.90 3.79 1.05
CA HIS A 58 -8.45 3.83 1.24
C HIS A 58 -8.02 4.67 2.44
N ARG A 59 -8.80 5.69 2.85
CA ARG A 59 -8.57 6.47 4.07
C ARG A 59 -8.48 5.56 5.30
N LEU A 60 -9.50 4.74 5.52
CA LEU A 60 -9.56 3.82 6.66
C LEU A 60 -8.40 2.81 6.63
N LEU A 61 -8.04 2.31 5.45
CA LEU A 61 -6.90 1.42 5.29
C LEU A 61 -5.58 2.12 5.67
N ILE A 62 -5.39 3.37 5.24
CA ILE A 62 -4.20 4.16 5.56
C ILE A 62 -4.11 4.44 7.06
N ASP A 63 -5.19 4.89 7.70
CA ASP A 63 -5.22 5.15 9.14
C ASP A 63 -4.80 3.90 9.94
N ARG A 64 -5.35 2.73 9.58
CA ARG A 64 -5.00 1.45 10.21
C ARG A 64 -3.57 1.02 9.93
N THR A 65 -3.06 1.33 8.75
CA THR A 65 -1.69 0.99 8.36
C THR A 65 -0.68 1.85 9.12
N ILE A 66 -0.91 3.16 9.21
CA ILE A 66 -0.04 4.07 9.95
C ILE A 66 -0.01 3.71 11.44
N ALA A 67 -1.12 3.23 12.01
CA ALA A 67 -1.13 2.72 13.40
C ALA A 67 -0.19 1.52 13.63
N ASN A 68 0.22 0.81 12.58
CA ASN A 68 1.19 -0.30 12.64
C ASN A 68 2.64 0.13 12.34
N LEU A 69 2.88 1.43 12.09
CA LEU A 69 4.24 1.95 11.90
C LEU A 69 4.92 2.25 13.23
N THR A 70 6.24 1.99 13.29
CA THR A 70 7.12 2.54 14.34
C THR A 70 7.09 4.06 14.34
N GLU A 71 7.60 4.68 15.41
CA GLU A 71 7.92 6.10 15.39
C GLU A 71 9.00 6.37 14.33
N GLY A 72 8.79 7.38 13.48
CA GLY A 72 9.65 7.64 12.33
C GLY A 72 9.47 6.67 11.14
N GLY A 73 8.61 5.67 11.26
CA GLY A 73 8.26 4.77 10.16
C GLY A 73 7.50 5.48 9.02
N ARG A 74 7.53 4.88 7.83
CA ARG A 74 6.90 5.45 6.62
C ARG A 74 5.96 4.48 5.92
N LEU A 75 4.85 4.99 5.42
CA LEU A 75 3.95 4.27 4.52
C LEU A 75 4.19 4.75 3.08
N VAL A 76 4.40 3.82 2.17
CA VAL A 76 4.43 4.09 0.72
C VAL A 76 3.12 3.58 0.12
N VAL A 77 2.34 4.44 -0.50
CA VAL A 77 1.12 4.07 -1.22
C VAL A 77 1.34 4.30 -2.70
N SER A 78 1.30 3.23 -3.51
CA SER A 78 1.33 3.34 -4.96
C SER A 78 0.03 2.86 -5.60
N SER A 79 -0.31 3.43 -6.76
CA SER A 79 -1.52 3.08 -7.50
C SER A 79 -1.23 3.04 -8.99
N LEU A 80 -1.91 2.11 -9.68
CA LEU A 80 -2.06 2.07 -11.13
C LEU A 80 -3.55 2.15 -11.52
N LEU A 81 -4.42 2.53 -10.59
CA LEU A 81 -5.84 2.73 -10.87
C LEU A 81 -6.04 4.05 -11.63
N PRO A 82 -6.87 4.07 -12.69
CA PRO A 82 -7.20 5.30 -13.38
C PRO A 82 -7.86 6.31 -12.44
N ASN A 83 -7.49 7.58 -12.57
CA ASN A 83 -8.03 8.70 -11.79
C ASN A 83 -7.94 8.49 -10.27
N PHE A 84 -6.98 7.69 -9.80
CA PHE A 84 -6.75 7.56 -8.36
C PHE A 84 -6.16 8.85 -7.82
N GLU A 85 -6.83 9.39 -6.82
CA GLU A 85 -6.34 10.50 -6.02
C GLU A 85 -6.40 10.10 -4.56
N LEU A 86 -5.40 10.53 -3.80
CA LEU A 86 -5.35 10.36 -2.36
C LEU A 86 -6.41 11.26 -1.71
N ASP A 87 -7.16 10.71 -0.75
CA ASP A 87 -8.17 11.45 0.01
C ASP A 87 -7.53 12.72 0.59
N PRO A 88 -8.01 13.92 0.21
CA PRO A 88 -7.38 15.17 0.61
C PRO A 88 -7.37 15.36 2.13
N THR A 89 -8.33 14.77 2.85
CA THR A 89 -8.44 14.86 4.32
C THR A 89 -7.31 14.13 5.04
N LEU A 90 -6.54 13.27 4.36
CA LEU A 90 -5.34 12.66 4.93
C LEU A 90 -4.27 13.71 5.23
N LYS A 91 -4.23 14.80 4.45
CA LYS A 91 -3.25 15.89 4.63
C LYS A 91 -3.52 16.72 5.89
N ASP A 92 -4.74 16.66 6.42
CA ASP A 92 -5.10 17.31 7.68
C ASP A 92 -4.48 16.58 8.89
N THR A 93 -4.13 15.30 8.73
CA THR A 93 -3.64 14.43 9.82
C THR A 93 -2.20 13.96 9.63
N TYR A 94 -1.72 13.87 8.38
CA TYR A 94 -0.46 13.22 8.02
C TYR A 94 0.35 14.05 7.03
N SER A 95 1.68 13.94 7.13
CA SER A 95 2.57 14.41 6.08
C SER A 95 2.47 13.50 4.87
N CYS A 96 1.93 14.02 3.77
CA CYS A 96 1.70 13.28 2.54
C CYS A 96 2.51 13.90 1.38
N ARG A 97 3.55 13.21 0.92
CA ARG A 97 4.44 13.66 -0.15
C ARG A 97 4.19 12.87 -1.43
N ASP A 98 3.76 13.55 -2.49
CA ASP A 98 3.70 12.96 -3.84
C ASP A 98 5.12 12.76 -4.38
N VAL A 99 5.46 11.51 -4.72
CA VAL A 99 6.75 11.10 -5.27
C VAL A 99 6.58 10.43 -6.64
N SER A 100 5.41 10.56 -7.27
CA SER A 100 5.04 9.88 -8.52
C SER A 100 6.05 10.16 -9.64
N GLN A 101 6.40 11.43 -9.86
CA GLN A 101 7.32 11.83 -10.93
C GLN A 101 8.75 11.30 -10.73
N LYS A 102 9.21 11.20 -9.48
CA LYS A 102 10.55 10.71 -9.17
C LYS A 102 10.70 9.21 -9.36
N LEU A 103 9.61 8.47 -9.20
CA LEU A 103 9.58 7.01 -9.29
C LEU A 103 9.08 6.49 -10.63
N LEU A 104 8.71 7.39 -11.54
CA LEU A 104 8.32 7.00 -12.88
C LEU A 104 9.57 6.56 -13.66
N SER A 105 9.59 5.31 -14.12
CA SER A 105 10.71 4.81 -14.92
C SER A 105 10.81 5.55 -16.25
N PRO A 106 12.02 5.95 -16.70
CA PRO A 106 12.25 6.58 -18.01
C PRO A 106 11.71 5.76 -19.19
N ASP A 107 11.65 4.44 -19.04
CA ASP A 107 11.16 3.52 -20.09
C ASP A 107 9.63 3.59 -20.28
N VAL A 108 8.90 4.23 -19.35
CA VAL A 108 7.44 4.34 -19.40
C VAL A 108 7.04 5.54 -20.25
N THR A 109 7.14 5.37 -21.57
CA THR A 109 6.96 6.44 -22.56
C THR A 109 5.51 6.75 -22.95
N ARG A 110 4.55 5.83 -22.75
CA ARG A 110 3.13 6.02 -23.17
C ARG A 110 2.04 5.49 -22.22
N GLY A 111 2.41 4.85 -21.10
CA GLY A 111 1.48 4.18 -20.17
C GLY A 111 1.44 4.72 -18.74
N ALA A 112 2.19 5.79 -18.46
CA ALA A 112 2.44 6.32 -17.11
C ALA A 112 1.28 7.11 -16.49
N GLN A 113 0.24 7.48 -17.24
CA GLN A 113 -0.75 8.49 -16.80
C GLN A 113 -1.45 8.13 -15.49
N ASN A 114 -1.57 6.84 -15.16
CA ASN A 114 -2.26 6.38 -13.96
C ASN A 114 -1.31 6.03 -12.81
N PHE A 115 0.02 6.10 -13.01
CA PHE A 115 0.95 5.83 -11.92
C PHE A 115 0.94 6.99 -10.95
N LYS A 116 0.61 6.66 -9.70
CA LYS A 116 0.70 7.59 -8.59
C LYS A 116 1.41 6.92 -7.43
N CYS A 117 2.19 7.69 -6.69
CA CYS A 117 2.90 7.23 -5.51
C CYS A 117 3.02 8.34 -4.47
N TRP A 118 2.69 8.01 -3.22
CA TRP A 118 2.83 8.89 -2.08
C TRP A 118 3.66 8.23 -0.99
N GLU A 119 4.49 9.03 -0.35
CA GLU A 119 5.06 8.71 0.95
C GLU A 119 4.26 9.42 2.04
N ILE A 120 3.86 8.68 3.06
CA ILE A 120 3.00 9.14 4.14
C ILE A 120 3.69 8.84 5.48
N SER A 121 3.76 9.84 6.35
CA SER A 121 4.22 9.68 7.74
C SER A 121 3.25 10.36 8.70
N ARG A 122 3.39 10.04 9.99
CA ARG A 122 2.81 10.85 11.06
C ARG A 122 3.33 12.29 10.98
#